data_AF-J9DMQ8-F1
#
_entry.id   AF-J9DMQ8-F1
#
_cell.length_a   1.000
_cell.length_b   1.000
_cell.length_c   1.000
_cell.angle_alpha   90.00
_cell.angle_beta   90.00
_cell.angle_gamma   90.00
#
_symmetry.space_group_name_H-M   'P 1'
#
loop_
_entity.id
_entity.type
_entity.pdbx_description
1 polymer ?
#
loop_
_entity_poly.entity_id
_entity_poly.type
_entity_poly.pdbx_seq_one_letter_code
_entity_poly.pdbx_strand_id
1 'polypeptide(L)'
;MLFTTLFYFFRQYKSIALREEIYGIDDIEKCSVLTGKYVIRLRIAAEEQVLISLSQLNNAPNISPGQLIINAQAYFGSIVRDLNIFLRPFGVEIRPDFGQLLLENFQDGYEFAECRRQGTIMKKVKSMINMFKERIFMQNTFRLFVFFCPYFDPKTKFWSYGEDFGACGKILGVLYHHPMRMREVIIDNILKAIGGGINSEDIDLDTFNRGLCDFTRSCFSITGNSMGSYMPGEQNVLHAATYHNYIPYESMVRFWPYIYP
;
A
#
# COMPACT_ATOMS: atom_id res chain seq x y z
N MET A 1 6.11 36.20 20.25
CA MET A 1 5.48 36.47 18.94
C MET A 1 6.14 35.56 17.92
N LEU A 2 5.37 35.01 16.98
CA LEU A 2 5.72 34.00 15.96
C LEU A 2 5.47 32.52 16.37
N PHE A 3 4.19 32.19 16.56
CA PHE A 3 3.64 30.84 16.44
C PHE A 3 2.34 30.94 15.62
N THR A 4 2.41 31.45 14.40
CA THR A 4 1.22 31.66 13.56
C THR A 4 1.60 31.68 12.08
N THR A 5 2.03 30.55 11.53
CA THR A 5 1.94 30.25 10.09
C THR A 5 2.33 28.79 9.82
N LEU A 6 1.44 27.86 10.17
CA LEU A 6 1.50 26.46 9.69
C LEU A 6 0.07 25.96 9.38
N PHE A 7 -0.76 26.85 8.85
CA PHE A 7 -2.13 26.60 8.41
C PHE A 7 -2.30 27.13 6.98
N TYR A 8 -1.49 26.67 6.04
CA TYR A 8 -1.74 26.96 4.63
C TYR A 8 -1.38 25.75 3.76
N PHE A 9 -2.37 25.34 2.96
CA PHE A 9 -2.38 24.23 1.98
C PHE A 9 -2.68 22.82 2.50
N PHE A 10 -3.79 22.68 3.23
CA PHE A 10 -4.61 21.46 3.15
C PHE A 10 -5.43 21.50 1.86
N ARG A 11 -4.83 21.07 0.74
CA ARG A 11 -5.66 20.61 -0.40
C ARG A 11 -6.31 19.32 0.09
N GLN A 12 -7.61 19.38 0.42
CA GLN A 12 -8.41 18.26 0.90
C GLN A 12 -8.23 17.06 -0.03
N TYR A 13 -7.47 16.05 0.38
CA TYR A 13 -7.59 14.73 -0.19
C TYR A 13 -8.92 14.16 0.32
N LYS A 14 -9.99 14.34 -0.46
CA LYS A 14 -11.31 13.76 -0.17
C LYS A 14 -11.32 12.27 -0.54
N SER A 15 -10.46 11.49 0.12
CA SER A 15 -10.51 10.03 0.07
C SER A 15 -11.90 9.54 0.48
N ILE A 16 -12.44 8.55 -0.23
CA ILE A 16 -13.71 7.88 0.12
C ILE A 16 -13.71 7.44 1.60
N ALA A 17 -12.56 6.99 2.11
CA ALA A 17 -12.43 6.49 3.49
C ALA A 17 -12.55 7.59 4.57
N LEU A 18 -12.49 8.87 4.18
CA LEU A 18 -12.62 10.01 5.09
C LEU A 18 -13.98 10.71 5.00
N ARG A 19 -14.89 10.20 4.16
CA ARG A 19 -16.28 10.68 4.16
C ARG A 19 -17.02 9.91 5.26
N GLU A 20 -17.26 10.56 6.40
CA GLU A 20 -18.20 10.09 7.44
C GLU A 20 -19.62 9.90 6.89
N GLU A 21 -19.89 10.46 5.69
CA GLU A 21 -21.10 10.31 4.89
C GLU A 21 -21.19 8.93 4.21
N ILE A 22 -20.86 7.84 4.91
CA ILE A 22 -21.30 6.52 4.45
C ILE A 22 -22.81 6.49 4.67
N TYR A 23 -23.52 6.96 3.65
CA TYR A 23 -24.95 6.78 3.41
C TYR A 23 -25.34 5.32 3.67
N GLY A 24 -26.60 5.09 4.06
CA GLY A 24 -27.09 3.85 4.65
C GLY A 24 -26.49 2.58 4.02
N ILE A 25 -26.03 1.66 4.88
CA ILE A 25 -25.48 0.35 4.49
C ILE A 25 -26.38 -0.39 3.48
N ASP A 26 -27.67 -0.06 3.47
CA ASP A 26 -28.70 -0.58 2.58
C ASP A 26 -28.47 -0.26 1.09
N ASP A 27 -27.69 0.77 0.74
CA ASP A 27 -27.39 1.15 -0.65
C ASP A 27 -26.17 0.38 -1.24
N ILE A 28 -25.49 -0.44 -0.44
CA ILE A 28 -24.29 -1.16 -0.86
C ILE A 28 -24.66 -2.54 -1.42
N GLU A 29 -24.51 -2.71 -2.75
CA GLU A 29 -24.47 -4.04 -3.37
C GLU A 29 -23.27 -4.85 -2.84
N LYS A 30 -23.53 -6.03 -2.28
CA LYS A 30 -22.48 -6.96 -1.86
C LYS A 30 -21.89 -7.66 -3.09
N CYS A 31 -20.57 -7.62 -3.23
CA CYS A 31 -19.90 -8.23 -4.38
C CYS A 31 -19.88 -9.77 -4.33
N SER A 32 -19.88 -10.34 -3.12
CA SER A 32 -19.82 -11.78 -2.89
C SER A 32 -21.19 -12.46 -2.81
N VAL A 33 -21.22 -13.76 -3.09
CA VAL A 33 -22.41 -14.61 -2.90
C VAL A 33 -22.76 -14.69 -1.41
N LEU A 34 -24.06 -14.73 -1.09
CA LEU A 34 -24.70 -14.46 0.21
C LEU A 34 -23.83 -14.71 1.46
N THR A 35 -23.22 -15.88 1.60
CA THR A 35 -22.52 -16.28 2.83
C THR A 35 -21.00 -16.16 2.79
N GLY A 36 -20.37 -15.79 1.67
CA GLY A 36 -18.91 -15.74 1.55
C GLY A 36 -18.35 -14.33 1.37
N LYS A 37 -17.04 -14.27 1.13
CA LYS A 37 -16.31 -13.03 0.83
C LYS A 37 -15.15 -13.27 -0.14
N TYR A 38 -14.77 -12.22 -0.87
CA TYR A 38 -13.54 -12.22 -1.65
C TYR A 38 -12.38 -11.71 -0.81
N VAL A 39 -11.29 -12.47 -0.78
CA VAL A 39 -10.06 -12.07 -0.09
C VAL A 39 -9.02 -11.69 -1.12
N ILE A 40 -8.57 -10.43 -1.08
CA ILE A 40 -7.52 -9.85 -1.92
C ILE A 40 -6.20 -9.89 -1.15
N ARG A 41 -5.21 -10.62 -1.65
CA ARG A 41 -3.84 -10.67 -1.11
C ARG A 41 -3.05 -9.46 -1.61
N LEU A 42 -2.73 -8.54 -0.70
CA LEU A 42 -1.90 -7.37 -0.96
C LEU A 42 -0.45 -7.65 -0.52
N ARG A 43 0.47 -7.76 -1.49
CA ARG A 43 1.90 -7.86 -1.21
C ARG A 43 2.49 -6.47 -0.95
N ILE A 44 3.17 -6.30 0.16
CA ILE A 44 3.77 -5.01 0.53
C ILE A 44 5.29 -5.18 0.55
N ALA A 45 5.98 -4.29 -0.16
CA ALA A 45 7.44 -4.16 -0.16
C ALA A 45 7.82 -2.69 0.04
N ALA A 46 8.84 -2.44 0.86
CA ALA A 46 9.27 -1.10 1.22
C ALA A 46 10.79 -1.00 1.27
N GLU A 47 11.33 0.16 0.90
CA GLU A 47 12.75 0.47 1.06
C GLU A 47 13.13 0.47 2.55
N GLU A 48 14.36 0.06 2.88
CA GLU A 48 14.86 -0.05 4.26
C GLU A 48 14.69 1.26 5.05
N GLN A 49 14.91 2.40 4.39
CA GLN A 49 14.79 3.72 5.00
C GLN A 49 13.35 4.04 5.43
N VAL A 50 12.34 3.46 4.79
CA VAL A 50 10.94 3.54 5.25
C VAL A 50 10.77 2.81 6.58
N LEU A 51 11.31 1.60 6.69
CA LEU A 51 11.25 0.80 7.92
C LEU A 51 11.96 1.50 9.08
N ILE A 52 13.13 2.09 8.80
CA ILE A 52 13.90 2.89 9.78
C ILE A 52 13.07 4.09 10.24
N SER A 53 12.51 4.85 9.30
CA SER A 53 11.69 6.02 9.62
C SER A 53 10.45 5.66 10.45
N LEU A 54 9.77 4.55 10.13
CA LEU A 54 8.63 4.07 10.91
C LEU A 54 9.02 3.66 12.34
N SER A 55 10.24 3.13 12.52
CA SER A 55 10.71 2.67 13.83
C SER A 55 11.18 3.81 14.73
N GLN A 56 11.70 4.89 14.14
CA GLN A 56 12.06 6.11 14.86
C GLN A 56 10.85 6.78 15.53
N LEU A 57 9.65 6.64 14.97
CA LEU A 57 8.41 7.16 15.57
C LEU A 57 8.11 6.55 16.94
N ASN A 58 8.63 5.34 17.21
CA ASN A 58 8.42 4.62 18.46
C ASN A 58 9.54 4.89 19.50
N ASN A 59 10.45 5.82 19.24
CA ASN A 59 11.54 6.24 20.15
C ASN A 59 12.38 5.08 20.70
N ALA A 60 12.58 4.00 19.92
CA ALA A 60 13.38 2.87 20.36
C ALA A 60 14.89 3.21 20.29
N PRO A 61 15.62 3.22 21.43
CA PRO A 61 17.02 3.64 21.47
C PRO A 61 17.98 2.69 20.74
N ASN A 62 17.56 1.43 20.53
CA ASN A 62 18.29 0.42 19.77
C ASN A 62 17.34 -0.28 18.81
N ILE A 63 17.36 0.13 17.54
CA ILE A 63 16.46 -0.44 16.52
C ILE A 63 17.14 -1.68 15.95
N SER A 64 16.72 -2.86 16.42
CA SER A 64 17.15 -4.13 15.83
C SER A 64 16.47 -4.37 14.46
N PRO A 65 17.06 -5.20 13.57
CA PRO A 65 16.44 -5.58 12.30
C PRO A 65 15.03 -6.16 12.47
N GLY A 66 14.81 -6.96 13.51
CA GLY A 66 13.49 -7.51 13.83
C GLY A 66 12.50 -6.42 14.22
N GLN A 67 12.94 -5.40 14.97
CA GLN A 67 12.09 -4.29 15.37
C GLN A 67 11.65 -3.43 14.18
N LEU A 68 12.52 -3.25 13.17
CA LEU A 68 12.19 -2.59 11.90
C LEU A 68 10.98 -3.25 11.23
N ILE A 69 11.05 -4.58 11.11
CA ILE A 69 10.01 -5.38 10.47
C ILE A 69 8.70 -5.34 11.27
N ILE A 70 8.76 -5.53 12.59
CA ILE A 70 7.59 -5.52 13.48
C ILE A 70 6.86 -4.16 13.40
N ASN A 71 7.61 -3.05 13.48
CA ASN A 71 7.03 -1.71 13.44
C ASN A 71 6.38 -1.42 12.08
N ALA A 72 7.04 -1.82 10.98
CA ALA A 72 6.47 -1.67 9.65
C ALA A 72 5.22 -2.54 9.44
N GLN A 73 5.24 -3.80 9.91
CA GLN A 73 4.07 -4.69 9.87
C GLN A 73 2.90 -4.12 10.68
N ALA A 74 3.16 -3.55 11.87
CA ALA A 74 2.14 -2.89 12.67
C ALA A 74 1.54 -1.68 11.93
N TYR A 75 2.39 -0.84 11.32
CA TYR A 75 1.95 0.31 10.53
C TYR A 75 1.08 -0.10 9.34
N PHE A 76 1.59 -0.97 8.45
CA PHE A 76 0.83 -1.41 7.28
C PHE A 76 -0.39 -2.29 7.64
N GLY A 77 -0.27 -3.11 8.67
CA GLY A 77 -1.39 -3.89 9.22
C GLY A 77 -2.52 -3.00 9.72
N SER A 78 -2.17 -1.86 10.35
CA SER A 78 -3.17 -0.89 10.77
C SER A 78 -3.87 -0.20 9.59
N ILE A 79 -3.18 0.02 8.46
CA ILE A 79 -3.80 0.54 7.22
C ILE A 79 -4.80 -0.47 6.67
N VAL A 80 -4.39 -1.73 6.56
CA VAL A 80 -5.25 -2.81 6.03
C VAL A 80 -6.46 -3.06 6.92
N ARG A 81 -6.31 -2.91 8.24
CA ARG A 81 -7.44 -2.97 9.17
C ARG A 81 -8.50 -1.90 8.87
N ASP A 82 -8.09 -0.65 8.65
CA ASP A 82 -9.03 0.43 8.32
C ASP A 82 -9.71 0.17 6.97
N LEU A 83 -8.96 -0.28 5.97
CA LEU A 83 -9.51 -0.71 4.68
C LEU A 83 -10.55 -1.83 4.86
N ASN A 84 -10.28 -2.83 5.70
CA ASN A 84 -11.20 -3.93 5.93
C ASN A 84 -12.45 -3.54 6.72
N ILE A 85 -12.39 -2.48 7.53
CA ILE A 85 -13.60 -1.91 8.15
C ILE A 85 -14.50 -1.34 7.05
N PHE A 86 -13.91 -0.57 6.12
CA PHE A 86 -14.62 0.01 4.99
C PHE A 86 -15.14 -1.04 3.98
N LEU A 87 -14.35 -2.07 3.67
CA LEU A 87 -14.68 -3.06 2.64
C LEU A 87 -15.67 -4.16 3.10
N ARG A 88 -15.89 -4.27 4.42
CA ARG A 88 -16.75 -5.32 4.99
C ARG A 88 -18.16 -5.36 4.42
N PRO A 89 -18.89 -4.23 4.25
CA PRO A 89 -20.25 -4.25 3.68
C PRO A 89 -20.29 -4.81 2.25
N PHE A 90 -19.21 -4.62 1.48
CA PHE A 90 -19.09 -5.11 0.10
C PHE A 90 -18.80 -6.63 0.02
N GLY A 91 -18.56 -7.31 1.15
CA GLY A 91 -18.16 -8.72 1.13
C GLY A 91 -16.73 -8.93 0.60
N VAL A 92 -15.85 -7.95 0.83
CA VAL A 92 -14.45 -7.98 0.40
C VAL A 92 -13.53 -7.77 1.60
N GLU A 93 -12.39 -8.45 1.60
CA GLU A 93 -11.34 -8.31 2.61
C GLU A 93 -9.96 -8.25 1.93
N ILE A 94 -9.07 -7.41 2.43
CA ILE A 94 -7.66 -7.37 2.06
C ILE A 94 -6.84 -8.12 3.10
N ARG A 95 -6.01 -9.05 2.64
CA ARG A 95 -5.03 -9.76 3.44
C ARG A 95 -3.63 -9.25 3.12
N PRO A 96 -2.89 -8.70 4.09
CA PRO A 96 -1.52 -8.30 3.84
C PRO A 96 -0.60 -9.52 3.75
N ASP A 97 0.35 -9.45 2.83
CA ASP A 97 1.45 -10.39 2.68
C ASP A 97 2.76 -9.64 2.86
N PHE A 98 3.44 -9.95 3.97
CA PHE A 98 4.70 -9.34 4.39
C PHE A 98 5.92 -10.23 4.08
N GLY A 99 5.74 -11.32 3.31
CA GLY A 99 6.82 -12.25 3.03
C GLY A 99 8.02 -11.66 2.28
N GLN A 100 7.86 -10.48 1.66
CA GLN A 100 8.91 -9.72 0.99
C GLN A 100 8.84 -8.24 1.37
N LEU A 101 8.70 -7.95 2.67
CA LEU A 101 8.52 -6.57 3.15
C LEU A 101 9.72 -5.68 2.83
N LEU A 102 10.94 -6.21 2.89
CA LEU A 102 12.13 -5.46 2.51
C LEU A 102 12.32 -5.52 0.99
N LEU A 103 12.47 -4.36 0.36
CA LEU A 103 12.83 -4.25 -1.05
C LEU A 103 14.33 -4.53 -1.22
N GLU A 104 14.71 -5.81 -1.31
CA GLU A 104 16.10 -6.19 -1.54
C GLU A 104 16.59 -5.82 -2.95
N ASN A 105 17.81 -5.28 -3.03
CA ASN A 105 18.58 -5.12 -4.27
C ASN A 105 17.91 -4.26 -5.37
N PHE A 106 17.46 -3.07 -5.00
CA PHE A 106 17.33 -1.99 -5.99
C PHE A 106 18.62 -1.18 -6.04
N GLN A 107 19.65 -1.73 -6.69
CA GLN A 107 20.89 -1.01 -7.04
C GLN A 107 20.72 -0.17 -8.31
N ASP A 108 19.50 0.25 -8.59
CA ASP A 108 19.26 1.18 -9.67
C ASP A 108 19.70 2.52 -9.08
N GLY A 109 20.80 3.10 -9.61
CA GLY A 109 21.62 4.19 -9.04
C GLY A 109 20.90 5.53 -8.81
N TYR A 110 19.76 5.48 -8.14
CA TYR A 110 18.86 6.56 -7.85
C TYR A 110 19.39 7.34 -6.67
N GLU A 111 19.80 8.57 -6.94
CA GLU A 111 20.12 9.52 -5.90
C GLU A 111 18.84 9.88 -5.12
N PHE A 112 18.94 9.92 -3.78
CA PHE A 112 17.88 10.42 -2.88
C PHE A 112 17.35 11.81 -3.29
N ALA A 113 18.11 12.57 -4.09
CA ALA A 113 17.76 13.86 -4.67
C ALA A 113 16.64 13.79 -5.73
N GLU A 114 16.38 12.63 -6.33
CA GLU A 114 15.41 12.50 -7.43
C GLU A 114 13.96 12.65 -7.01
N CYS A 115 13.66 12.54 -5.71
CA CYS A 115 12.33 12.78 -5.13
C CYS A 115 11.69 14.12 -5.51
N ARG A 116 12.50 15.13 -5.89
CA ARG A 116 12.04 16.47 -6.27
C ARG A 116 11.59 16.58 -7.72
N ARG A 117 11.95 15.62 -8.57
CA ARG A 117 11.58 15.66 -10.00
C ARG A 117 10.14 15.20 -10.17
N GLN A 118 9.39 15.87 -11.05
CA GLN A 118 8.05 15.39 -11.41
C GLN A 118 8.14 14.01 -12.08
N GLY A 119 7.21 13.12 -11.72
CA GLY A 119 7.13 11.77 -12.30
C GLY A 119 8.12 10.75 -11.71
N THR A 120 8.86 11.08 -10.65
CA THR A 120 9.79 10.14 -10.00
C THR A 120 9.09 8.87 -9.54
N ILE A 121 7.90 8.97 -8.95
CA ILE A 121 7.15 7.78 -8.53
C ILE A 121 6.78 6.89 -9.72
N MET A 122 6.36 7.48 -10.85
CA MET A 122 6.04 6.75 -12.07
C MET A 122 7.29 6.03 -12.60
N LYS A 123 8.45 6.70 -12.63
CA LYS A 123 9.71 6.06 -13.04
C LYS A 123 10.09 4.89 -12.12
N LYS A 124 10.00 5.08 -10.80
CA LYS A 124 10.27 4.02 -9.81
C LYS A 124 9.36 2.82 -10.02
N VAL A 125 8.05 3.05 -10.12
CA VAL A 125 7.07 1.97 -10.34
C VAL A 125 7.30 1.26 -11.67
N LYS A 126 7.57 1.99 -12.76
CA LYS A 126 7.86 1.38 -14.06
C LYS A 126 9.16 0.56 -14.06
N SER A 127 10.21 1.04 -13.39
CA SER A 127 11.44 0.25 -13.22
C SER A 127 11.15 -1.03 -12.44
N MET A 128 10.39 -0.96 -11.35
CA MET A 128 9.96 -2.15 -10.61
C MET A 128 9.18 -3.11 -11.50
N ILE A 129 8.19 -2.63 -12.26
CA ILE A 129 7.40 -3.45 -13.17
C ILE A 129 8.30 -4.18 -14.17
N ASN A 130 9.27 -3.49 -14.78
CA ASN A 130 10.18 -4.09 -15.75
C ASN A 130 11.02 -5.20 -15.12
N MET A 131 11.66 -4.95 -13.97
CA MET A 131 12.40 -5.98 -13.25
C MET A 131 11.53 -7.17 -12.85
N PHE A 132 10.28 -6.93 -12.44
CA PHE A 132 9.34 -7.99 -12.10
C PHE A 132 8.96 -8.84 -13.32
N LYS A 133 8.75 -8.22 -14.49
CA LYS A 133 8.50 -8.94 -15.75
C LYS A 133 9.67 -9.84 -16.13
N GLU A 134 10.90 -9.39 -15.88
CA GLU A 134 12.12 -10.15 -16.17
C GLU A 134 12.33 -11.33 -15.21
N ARG A 135 11.97 -11.18 -13.93
CA ARG A 135 12.21 -12.19 -12.89
C ARG A 135 11.07 -13.17 -12.66
N ILE A 136 9.82 -12.74 -12.90
CA ILE A 136 8.62 -13.53 -12.58
C ILE A 136 7.75 -13.57 -13.83
N PHE A 137 7.56 -14.78 -14.39
CA PHE A 137 6.60 -15.02 -15.47
C PHE A 137 5.24 -14.43 -15.09
N MET A 138 4.64 -13.66 -16.01
CA MET A 138 3.45 -12.81 -15.84
C MET A 138 2.32 -13.44 -15.00
N GLN A 139 2.42 -13.35 -13.67
CA GLN A 139 1.35 -13.71 -12.76
C GLN A 139 0.66 -12.44 -12.31
N ASN A 140 -0.67 -12.40 -12.46
CA ASN A 140 -1.48 -11.31 -11.90
C ASN A 140 -1.15 -11.17 -10.40
N THR A 141 -0.74 -9.98 -9.96
CA THR A 141 -0.36 -9.72 -8.56
C THR A 141 -0.90 -8.38 -8.12
N PHE A 142 -1.32 -8.27 -6.87
CA PHE A 142 -1.66 -7.01 -6.25
C PHE A 142 -0.56 -6.61 -5.27
N ARG A 143 0.24 -5.60 -5.65
CA ARG A 143 1.47 -5.26 -4.93
C ARG A 143 1.60 -3.76 -4.70
N LEU A 144 2.03 -3.39 -3.51
CA LEU A 144 2.37 -2.03 -3.11
C LEU A 144 3.88 -1.92 -2.86
N PHE A 145 4.52 -1.00 -3.56
CA PHE A 145 5.89 -0.55 -3.30
C PHE A 145 5.89 0.77 -2.54
N VAL A 146 6.69 0.84 -1.49
CA VAL A 146 6.83 2.03 -0.67
C VAL A 146 8.27 2.50 -0.72
N PHE A 147 8.50 3.62 -1.39
CA PHE A 147 9.83 4.17 -1.61
C PHE A 147 10.05 5.32 -0.66
N PHE A 148 11.20 5.35 0.01
CA PHE A 148 11.55 6.42 0.91
C PHE A 148 11.81 7.73 0.15
N CYS A 149 11.34 8.83 0.73
CA CYS A 149 11.48 10.15 0.19
C CYS A 149 11.76 11.17 1.32
N PRO A 150 13.04 11.49 1.58
CA PRO A 150 13.41 12.32 2.73
C PRO A 150 12.95 13.77 2.58
N TYR A 151 12.78 14.25 1.34
CA TYR A 151 12.43 15.64 1.06
C TYR A 151 10.98 15.78 0.64
N PHE A 152 10.24 16.64 1.34
CA PHE A 152 8.92 17.08 0.93
C PHE A 152 9.06 18.31 0.03
N ASP A 153 8.80 18.14 -1.26
CA ASP A 153 8.57 19.29 -2.15
C ASP A 153 7.05 19.56 -2.20
N PRO A 154 6.56 20.72 -1.73
CA PRO A 154 5.14 21.07 -1.83
C PRO A 154 4.64 21.11 -3.29
N LYS A 155 5.53 21.20 -4.28
CA LYS A 155 5.22 21.11 -5.71
C LYS A 155 5.10 19.66 -6.22
N THR A 156 5.45 18.66 -5.42
CA THR A 156 5.23 17.24 -5.76
C THR A 156 3.72 16.98 -5.79
N LYS A 157 3.18 16.95 -7.02
CA LYS A 157 1.75 16.71 -7.27
C LYS A 157 1.37 15.23 -7.14
N PHE A 158 2.32 14.32 -7.37
CA PHE A 158 2.08 12.88 -7.43
C PHE A 158 2.88 12.15 -6.35
N TRP A 159 2.19 11.75 -5.28
CA TRP A 159 2.75 10.96 -4.17
C TRP A 159 2.64 9.46 -4.42
N SER A 160 1.90 9.09 -5.44
CA SER A 160 1.62 7.71 -5.80
C SER A 160 1.46 7.57 -7.31
N TYR A 161 1.59 6.33 -7.76
CA TYR A 161 1.31 5.94 -9.13
C TYR A 161 0.90 4.48 -9.13
N GLY A 162 -0.14 4.14 -9.88
CA GLY A 162 -0.53 2.77 -10.13
C GLY A 162 -0.49 2.42 -11.61
N GLU A 163 -0.23 1.15 -11.90
CA GLU A 163 -0.28 0.60 -13.24
C GLU A 163 -0.89 -0.81 -13.23
N ASP A 164 -1.61 -1.14 -14.29
CA ASP A 164 -2.10 -2.48 -14.54
C ASP A 164 -0.97 -3.46 -14.81
N PHE A 165 -1.11 -4.69 -14.30
CA PHE A 165 -0.15 -5.76 -14.48
C PHE A 165 -0.86 -7.06 -14.88
N GLY A 166 -0.89 -7.32 -16.19
CA GLY A 166 -1.70 -8.40 -16.75
C GLY A 166 -3.18 -8.02 -16.81
N ALA A 167 -4.07 -9.02 -16.78
CA ALA A 167 -5.51 -8.78 -16.90
C ALA A 167 -6.13 -8.24 -15.60
N CYS A 168 -5.55 -8.61 -14.45
CA CYS A 168 -6.14 -8.33 -13.14
C CYS A 168 -5.14 -7.85 -12.09
N GLY A 169 -3.84 -8.00 -12.32
CA GLY A 169 -2.84 -7.51 -11.38
C GLY A 169 -2.80 -5.98 -11.37
N LYS A 170 -2.43 -5.42 -10.22
CA LYS A 170 -2.15 -3.99 -10.08
C LYS A 170 -0.85 -3.83 -9.31
N ILE A 171 0.00 -2.95 -9.80
CA ILE A 171 1.22 -2.54 -9.11
C ILE A 171 1.06 -1.08 -8.71
N LEU A 172 1.16 -0.82 -7.42
CA LEU A 172 1.06 0.49 -6.82
C LEU A 172 2.44 0.90 -6.28
N GLY A 173 2.75 2.18 -6.37
CA GLY A 173 3.89 2.78 -5.69
C GLY A 173 3.49 4.03 -4.93
N VAL A 174 4.14 4.25 -3.79
CA VAL A 174 3.99 5.46 -2.98
C VAL A 174 5.37 6.00 -2.57
N LEU A 175 5.55 7.32 -2.62
CA LEU A 175 6.70 8.02 -2.05
C LEU A 175 6.44 8.35 -0.59
N TYR A 176 7.03 7.56 0.31
CA TYR A 176 6.90 7.73 1.75
C TYR A 176 7.69 8.92 2.27
N HIS A 177 7.01 9.82 2.99
CA HIS A 177 7.63 10.94 3.69
C HIS A 177 7.21 11.03 5.16
N HIS A 178 5.90 11.10 5.42
CA HIS A 178 5.35 11.26 6.77
C HIS A 178 4.25 10.22 7.04
N PRO A 179 4.26 9.51 8.18
CA PRO A 179 3.38 8.37 8.45
C PRO A 179 1.89 8.70 8.32
N MET A 180 1.41 9.78 8.94
CA MET A 180 -0.03 10.11 8.93
C MET A 180 -0.54 10.40 7.50
N ARG A 181 0.16 11.26 6.76
CA ARG A 181 -0.20 11.60 5.38
C ARG A 181 -0.07 10.40 4.45
N MET A 182 0.97 9.58 4.64
CA MET A 182 1.18 8.41 3.80
C MET A 182 0.15 7.31 4.05
N ARG A 183 -0.41 7.23 5.26
CA ARG A 183 -1.55 6.36 5.57
C ARG A 183 -2.72 6.66 4.62
N GLU A 184 -3.12 7.93 4.53
CA GLU A 184 -4.23 8.39 3.69
C GLU A 184 -3.95 8.12 2.21
N VAL A 185 -2.74 8.45 1.74
CA VAL A 185 -2.32 8.18 0.37
C VAL A 185 -2.38 6.69 0.06
N ILE A 186 -1.86 5.82 0.93
CA ILE A 186 -1.88 4.37 0.70
C ILE A 186 -3.31 3.83 0.63
N ILE A 187 -4.17 4.24 1.57
CA ILE A 187 -5.59 3.85 1.59
C ILE A 187 -6.27 4.25 0.27
N ASP A 188 -6.13 5.52 -0.11
CA ASP A 188 -6.74 6.07 -1.32
C ASP A 188 -6.29 5.33 -2.58
N ASN A 189 -4.98 5.04 -2.71
CA ASN A 189 -4.45 4.30 -3.86
C ASN A 189 -4.95 2.86 -3.93
N ILE A 190 -5.07 2.18 -2.79
CA ILE A 190 -5.58 0.81 -2.76
C ILE A 190 -7.05 0.79 -3.18
N LEU A 191 -7.88 1.69 -2.64
CA LEU A 191 -9.29 1.81 -3.02
C LEU A 191 -9.44 2.13 -4.50
N LYS A 192 -8.66 3.10 -5.01
CA LYS A 192 -8.61 3.43 -6.44
C LYS A 192 -8.29 2.22 -7.32
N ALA A 193 -7.32 1.40 -6.90
CA ALA A 193 -6.88 0.25 -7.65
C ALA A 193 -7.91 -0.87 -7.72
N ILE A 194 -8.60 -1.17 -6.61
CA ILE A 194 -9.60 -2.25 -6.54
C ILE A 194 -10.98 -1.81 -7.03
N GLY A 195 -11.28 -0.51 -7.02
CA GLY A 195 -12.52 0.07 -7.56
C GLY A 195 -12.47 0.41 -9.05
N GLY A 196 -11.42 0.01 -9.78
CA GLY A 196 -11.31 0.20 -11.24
C GLY A 196 -10.82 1.58 -11.71
N GLY A 197 -10.55 2.52 -10.80
CA GLY A 197 -10.13 3.89 -11.12
C GLY A 197 -8.66 4.19 -10.79
N ILE A 198 -7.71 3.42 -11.34
CA ILE A 198 -6.27 3.67 -11.10
C ILE A 198 -5.92 5.11 -11.50
N ASN A 199 -5.31 5.87 -10.59
CA ASN A 199 -4.95 7.27 -10.77
C ASN A 199 -6.14 8.24 -10.93
N SER A 200 -7.38 7.83 -10.63
CA SER A 200 -8.51 8.78 -10.57
C SER A 200 -8.27 9.84 -9.48
N GLU A 201 -8.71 11.08 -9.69
CA GLU A 201 -8.58 12.13 -8.68
C GLU A 201 -9.58 11.92 -7.53
N ASP A 202 -10.84 11.61 -7.87
CA ASP A 202 -11.92 11.29 -6.95
C ASP A 202 -12.63 9.99 -7.37
N ILE A 203 -13.24 9.31 -6.41
CA ILE A 203 -14.14 8.18 -6.66
C ILE A 203 -15.39 8.41 -5.79
N ASP A 204 -16.57 8.24 -6.38
CA ASP A 204 -17.84 8.19 -5.66
C ASP A 204 -18.18 6.74 -5.25
N LEU A 205 -19.06 6.58 -4.25
CA LEU A 205 -19.36 5.26 -3.67
C LEU A 205 -19.99 4.29 -4.69
N ASP A 206 -20.86 4.77 -5.57
CA ASP A 206 -21.59 3.92 -6.52
C ASP A 206 -20.67 3.41 -7.64
N THR A 207 -19.80 4.28 -8.13
CA THR A 207 -18.76 3.93 -9.10
C THR A 207 -17.74 2.99 -8.47
N PHE A 208 -17.35 3.25 -7.21
CA PHE A 208 -16.49 2.35 -6.46
C PHE A 208 -17.12 0.97 -6.30
N ASN A 209 -18.38 0.90 -5.87
CA ASN A 209 -19.09 -0.34 -5.60
C ASN A 209 -19.14 -1.23 -6.85
N ARG A 210 -19.63 -0.66 -7.96
CA ARG A 210 -19.68 -1.35 -9.26
C ARG A 210 -18.30 -1.81 -9.70
N GLY A 211 -17.31 -0.92 -9.67
CA GLY A 211 -15.94 -1.25 -10.05
C GLY A 211 -15.31 -2.34 -9.18
N LEU A 212 -15.55 -2.33 -7.87
CA LEU A 212 -15.09 -3.35 -6.94
C LEU A 212 -15.74 -4.71 -7.20
N CYS A 213 -17.04 -4.72 -7.46
CA CYS A 213 -17.77 -5.96 -7.74
C CYS A 213 -17.35 -6.55 -9.09
N ASP A 214 -17.16 -5.73 -10.12
CA ASP A 214 -16.66 -6.17 -11.41
C ASP A 214 -15.22 -6.70 -11.32
N PHE A 215 -14.36 -6.00 -10.58
CA PHE A 215 -12.99 -6.44 -10.32
C PHE A 215 -12.97 -7.80 -9.61
N THR A 216 -13.75 -7.96 -8.53
CA THR A 216 -13.77 -9.21 -7.76
C THR A 216 -14.36 -10.37 -8.55
N ARG A 217 -15.46 -10.17 -9.29
CA ARG A 217 -16.09 -11.21 -10.12
C ARG A 217 -15.19 -11.65 -11.29
N SER A 218 -14.48 -10.72 -11.91
CA SER A 218 -13.63 -11.01 -13.08
C SER A 218 -12.29 -11.63 -12.70
N CYS A 219 -11.74 -11.25 -11.53
CA CYS A 219 -10.35 -11.55 -11.19
C CYS A 219 -10.17 -12.67 -10.15
N PHE A 220 -11.24 -13.13 -9.49
CA PHE A 220 -11.15 -14.12 -8.43
C PHE A 220 -12.01 -15.34 -8.74
N SER A 221 -11.37 -16.51 -8.79
CA SER A 221 -12.05 -17.80 -8.86
C SER A 221 -12.30 -18.37 -7.46
N ILE A 222 -13.16 -19.39 -7.40
CA ILE A 222 -13.40 -20.18 -6.18
C ILE A 222 -12.09 -20.86 -5.71
N THR A 223 -11.27 -21.34 -6.64
CA THR A 223 -10.00 -22.03 -6.36
C THR A 223 -8.87 -21.10 -5.90
N GLY A 224 -9.04 -19.78 -6.08
CA GLY A 224 -8.04 -18.78 -5.77
C GLY A 224 -6.89 -18.70 -6.79
N ASN A 225 -6.12 -17.61 -6.69
CA ASN A 225 -4.94 -17.32 -7.48
C ASN A 225 -3.92 -16.52 -6.65
N SER A 226 -2.85 -16.05 -7.28
CA SER A 226 -1.79 -15.24 -6.65
C SER A 226 -2.26 -13.92 -6.05
N MET A 227 -3.42 -13.40 -6.46
CA MET A 227 -4.04 -12.20 -5.92
C MET A 227 -5.04 -12.49 -4.80
N GLY A 228 -5.39 -13.75 -4.55
CA GLY A 228 -6.31 -14.13 -3.48
C GLY A 228 -7.40 -15.11 -3.92
N SER A 229 -8.48 -15.21 -3.15
CA SER A 229 -9.49 -16.26 -3.36
C SER A 229 -10.86 -15.87 -2.81
N TYR A 230 -11.90 -16.56 -3.28
CA TYR A 230 -13.17 -16.58 -2.57
C TYR A 230 -13.06 -17.45 -1.31
N MET A 231 -13.72 -17.05 -0.22
CA MET A 231 -13.83 -17.80 1.03
C MET A 231 -15.31 -18.02 1.36
N PRO A 232 -15.80 -19.28 1.37
CA PRO A 232 -17.18 -19.56 1.76
C PRO A 232 -17.36 -19.42 3.28
N GLY A 233 -18.50 -18.86 3.69
CA GLY A 233 -18.88 -18.69 5.09
C GLY A 233 -18.44 -17.36 5.73
N GLU A 234 -19.03 -17.03 6.88
CA GLU A 234 -18.74 -15.81 7.66
C GLU A 234 -17.47 -15.91 8.51
N GLN A 235 -16.51 -16.78 8.13
CA GLN A 235 -15.27 -16.87 8.90
C GLN A 235 -14.53 -15.53 8.80
N ASN A 236 -14.53 -14.78 9.90
CA ASN A 236 -13.70 -13.61 10.05
C ASN A 236 -12.24 -14.05 9.93
N VAL A 237 -11.57 -13.60 8.88
CA VAL A 237 -10.13 -13.78 8.76
C VAL A 237 -9.47 -12.58 9.42
N LEU A 238 -9.84 -12.34 10.68
CA LEU A 238 -9.20 -11.32 11.47
C LEU A 238 -7.77 -11.81 11.75
N HIS A 239 -6.80 -11.10 11.17
CA HIS A 239 -5.36 -11.17 11.49
C HIS A 239 -4.52 -12.28 10.85
N ALA A 240 -4.98 -12.96 9.79
CA ALA A 240 -4.12 -13.88 9.04
C ALA A 240 -3.24 -13.13 8.04
N ALA A 241 -2.31 -12.29 8.50
CA ALA A 241 -1.24 -11.82 7.62
C ALA A 241 -0.34 -13.02 7.27
N THR A 242 0.13 -13.09 6.02
CA THR A 242 1.17 -14.08 5.68
C THR A 242 2.52 -13.53 6.09
N TYR A 243 3.14 -14.19 7.06
CA TYR A 243 4.51 -13.93 7.49
C TYR A 243 5.40 -15.04 6.91
N HIS A 244 6.36 -14.70 6.07
CA HIS A 244 7.54 -15.55 5.92
C HIS A 244 8.60 -15.00 6.86
N ASN A 245 9.10 -15.84 7.76
CA ASN A 245 10.15 -15.49 8.71
C ASN A 245 11.40 -15.06 7.94
N TYR A 246 11.54 -13.75 7.71
CA TYR A 246 12.75 -13.17 7.16
C TYR A 246 13.76 -13.02 8.31
N ILE A 247 14.80 -13.86 8.31
CA ILE A 247 15.97 -13.68 9.18
C ILE A 247 17.14 -13.24 8.27
N PRO A 248 17.40 -11.94 8.08
CA PRO A 248 18.59 -11.50 7.37
C PRO A 248 19.72 -11.33 8.40
N TYR A 249 20.48 -12.39 8.67
CA TYR A 249 21.60 -12.31 9.63
C TYR A 249 22.90 -11.73 9.01
N GLU A 250 22.99 -11.54 7.69
CA GLU A 250 24.31 -11.39 7.05
C GLU A 250 24.58 -10.08 6.29
N SER A 251 23.59 -9.22 6.01
CA SER A 251 23.81 -8.00 5.20
C SER A 251 23.93 -6.69 5.98
N MET A 252 23.60 -6.64 7.28
CA MET A 252 23.57 -5.37 8.05
C MET A 252 24.91 -4.96 8.69
N VAL A 253 25.97 -5.75 8.56
CA VAL A 253 27.26 -5.49 9.26
C VAL A 253 28.20 -4.57 8.46
N ARG A 254 27.85 -4.07 7.26
CA ARG A 254 28.84 -3.36 6.41
C ARG A 254 28.58 -1.89 6.07
N PHE A 255 27.57 -1.23 6.61
CA PHE A 255 27.35 0.20 6.30
C PHE A 255 27.10 1.06 7.55
N TRP A 256 28.05 1.04 8.47
CA TRP A 256 28.31 2.18 9.35
C TRP A 256 29.78 2.54 9.21
N PRO A 257 30.11 3.53 8.36
CA PRO A 257 30.89 4.61 8.94
C PRO A 257 30.41 5.99 8.44
N TYR A 258 30.39 6.94 9.37
CA TYR A 258 30.23 8.39 9.18
C TYR A 258 28.85 8.90 8.74
N ILE A 259 28.18 9.63 9.63
CA ILE A 259 27.81 11.05 9.44
C ILE A 259 27.40 11.56 10.83
N TYR A 260 28.23 12.41 11.42
CA TYR A 260 27.84 13.63 12.15
C TYR A 260 29.10 14.51 12.23
N PRO A 261 29.07 15.77 11.75
CA PRO A 261 29.68 16.86 12.49
C PRO A 261 28.79 17.27 13.67
#